data_AF-A0AAW2AMY8-F1
#
_entry.id   AF-A0AAW2AMY8-F1
#
_cell.length_a   1.000
_cell.length_b   1.000
_cell.length_c   1.000
_cell.angle_alpha   90.00
_cell.angle_beta   90.00
_cell.angle_gamma   90.00
#
_symmetry.space_group_name_H-M   'P 1'
#
loop_
_entity.id
_entity.type
_entity.pdbx_description
1 polymer ?
#
loop_
_entity_poly.entity_id
_entity_poly.type
_entity_poly.pdbx_seq_one_letter_code
_entity_poly.pdbx_strand_id
1 'polypeptide(L)'
;MVHSCCVVDCTARWGPDKKFFRIPSEKDSEKRKKWLRAIRRLNLDAPKKDWIPAASDRVCEAHFVHGVPNRDPQHPDYVPHIKMGYYGSQNLKAKEKAIQRYFESL
;
A
#
# COMPACT_ATOMS: atom_id res chain seq x y z
N MET A 1 -0.77 16.39 14.47
CA MET A 1 0.00 15.61 13.48
C MET A 1 -0.98 14.97 12.52
N VAL A 2 -0.89 15.24 11.21
CA VAL A 2 -1.79 14.64 10.21
C VAL A 2 -1.22 13.29 9.79
N HIS A 3 -2.00 12.22 9.90
CA HIS A 3 -1.60 10.91 9.40
C HIS A 3 -2.07 10.75 7.95
N SER A 4 -1.24 10.17 7.08
CA SER A 4 -1.60 9.78 5.72
C SER A 4 -1.53 8.26 5.56
N CYS A 5 -2.18 7.75 4.53
CA CYS A 5 -2.08 6.34 4.20
C CYS A 5 -0.67 6.02 3.66
N CYS A 6 -0.09 4.89 4.08
CA CYS A 6 1.24 4.46 3.66
C CYS A 6 1.24 3.62 2.37
N VAL A 7 0.06 3.24 1.85
CA VAL A 7 -0.08 2.52 0.58
C VAL A 7 0.30 3.44 -0.59
N VAL A 8 1.05 2.91 -1.55
CA VAL A 8 1.55 3.66 -2.72
C VAL A 8 0.35 4.23 -3.50
N ASP A 9 0.47 5.47 -3.96
CA ASP A 9 -0.56 6.23 -4.70
C ASP A 9 -1.89 6.45 -3.95
N CYS A 10 -1.95 6.16 -2.65
CA CYS A 10 -3.12 6.49 -1.84
C CYS A 10 -3.01 7.92 -1.30
N THR A 11 -3.94 8.78 -1.70
CA THR A 11 -4.02 10.18 -1.28
C THR A 11 -4.88 10.37 -0.02
N ALA A 12 -5.32 9.28 0.62
CA ALA A 12 -6.15 9.35 1.81
C ALA A 12 -5.39 10.01 2.98
N ARG A 13 -5.94 11.12 3.46
CA ARG A 13 -5.49 11.84 4.65
C ARG A 13 -6.45 11.59 5.80
N TRP A 14 -5.91 11.60 7.02
CA TRP A 14 -6.68 11.48 8.25
C TRP A 14 -7.75 12.57 8.32
N GLY A 15 -8.91 12.17 8.80
CA GLY A 15 -10.06 13.03 9.04
C GLY A 15 -11.06 12.30 9.94
N PRO A 16 -12.03 13.01 10.53
CA PRO A 16 -12.99 12.43 11.48
C PRO A 16 -13.82 11.30 10.87
N ASP A 17 -14.13 11.37 9.57
CA ASP A 17 -14.99 10.42 8.87
C ASP A 17 -14.25 9.20 8.29
N LYS A 18 -12.94 9.09 8.53
CA LYS A 18 -12.10 8.05 7.92
C LYS A 18 -11.35 7.24 8.95
N LYS A 19 -11.39 5.92 8.80
CA LYS A 19 -10.64 5.01 9.68
C LYS A 19 -9.24 4.75 9.15
N PHE A 20 -8.27 4.81 10.06
CA PHE A 20 -6.85 4.55 9.81
C PHE A 20 -6.34 3.53 10.81
N PHE A 21 -5.76 2.45 10.30
CA PHE A 21 -5.29 1.32 11.08
C PHE A 21 -3.77 1.30 11.14
N ARG A 22 -3.24 1.02 12.33
CA ARG A 22 -1.80 0.81 12.53
C ARG A 22 -1.38 -0.48 11.84
N ILE A 23 -0.15 -0.49 11.33
CA ILE A 23 0.47 -1.74 10.91
C ILE A 23 0.60 -2.64 12.15
N PRO A 24 0.26 -3.94 12.03
CA PRO A 24 0.39 -4.89 13.14
C PRO A 24 1.77 -4.84 13.78
N SER A 25 1.76 -5.01 15.10
CA SER A 25 2.97 -5.01 15.92
C SER A 25 3.78 -6.29 15.70
N GLU A 26 5.01 -6.33 16.21
CA GLU A 26 5.85 -7.54 16.14
C GLU A 26 5.25 -8.73 16.91
N LYS A 27 4.34 -8.48 17.87
CA LYS A 27 3.58 -9.55 18.55
C LYS A 27 2.69 -10.34 17.60
N ASP A 28 2.20 -9.68 16.54
CA ASP A 28 1.41 -10.28 15.47
C ASP A 28 2.27 -10.51 14.23
N SER A 29 3.45 -11.11 14.41
CA SER A 29 4.50 -11.21 13.39
C SER A 29 4.00 -11.77 12.04
N GLU A 30 3.13 -12.77 12.06
CA GLU A 30 2.55 -13.36 10.84
C GLU A 30 1.62 -12.39 10.10
N LYS A 31 0.74 -11.68 10.84
CA LYS A 31 -0.14 -10.67 10.25
C LYS A 31 0.67 -9.50 9.71
N ARG A 32 1.69 -9.08 10.47
CA ARG A 32 2.62 -8.01 10.11
C ARG A 32 3.36 -8.33 8.81
N LYS A 33 3.98 -9.51 8.69
CA LYS A 33 4.67 -9.96 7.48
C LYS A 33 3.74 -9.91 6.25
N LYS A 34 2.52 -10.42 6.39
CA LYS A 34 1.53 -10.42 5.31
C LYS A 34 1.09 -9.00 4.92
N TRP A 35 0.91 -8.10 5.88
CA TRP A 35 0.64 -6.67 5.61
C TRP A 35 1.77 -5.99 4.86
N LEU A 36 3.02 -6.19 5.30
CA LEU A 36 4.19 -5.60 4.64
C LEU A 36 4.32 -6.11 3.20
N ARG A 37 4.12 -7.41 3.00
CA ARG A 37 4.11 -8.02 1.66
C ARG A 37 3.00 -7.46 0.78
N ALA A 38 1.82 -7.22 1.34
CA ALA A 38 0.70 -6.66 0.60
C ALA A 38 0.90 -5.19 0.23
N ILE A 39 1.44 -4.38 1.15
CA ILE A 39 1.76 -2.97 0.89
C ILE A 39 2.84 -2.84 -0.19
N ARG A 40 3.80 -3.77 -0.20
CA ARG A 40 4.83 -3.90 -1.25
C ARG A 40 5.54 -2.58 -1.57
N ARG A 41 5.78 -1.77 -0.54
CA ARG A 41 6.46 -0.49 -0.71
C ARG A 41 7.96 -0.73 -0.86
N LEU A 42 8.55 -0.05 -1.85
CA LEU A 42 9.99 -0.07 -2.06
C LEU A 42 10.65 0.98 -1.15
N ASN A 43 11.84 0.63 -0.65
CA ASN A 43 12.72 1.60 -0.02
C ASN A 43 13.53 2.31 -1.12
N LEU A 44 13.29 3.61 -1.31
CA LEU A 44 13.94 4.39 -2.36
C LEU A 44 15.44 4.58 -2.10
N ASP A 45 15.84 4.72 -0.84
CA ASP A 45 17.24 4.90 -0.45
C ASP A 45 18.03 3.60 -0.53
N ALA A 46 17.36 2.46 -0.37
CA ALA A 46 17.96 1.13 -0.43
C ALA A 46 17.02 0.12 -1.14
N PRO A 47 17.01 0.10 -2.49
CA PRO A 47 16.07 -0.74 -3.27
C PRO A 47 16.15 -2.24 -2.98
N LYS A 48 17.28 -2.72 -2.43
CA LYS A 48 17.50 -4.13 -2.05
C LYS A 48 16.99 -4.47 -0.65
N LYS A 49 16.53 -3.49 0.14
CA LYS A 49 16.03 -3.68 1.50
C LYS A 49 14.52 -3.52 1.54
N ASP A 50 13.86 -4.35 2.35
CA ASP A 50 12.44 -4.21 2.62
C ASP A 50 12.14 -2.85 3.26
N TRP A 51 10.98 -2.28 2.90
CA TRP A 51 10.50 -1.06 3.55
C TRP A 51 10.11 -1.35 5.00
N ILE A 52 10.61 -0.52 5.91
CA ILE A 52 10.33 -0.61 7.35
C ILE A 52 9.32 0.47 7.69
N PRO A 53 8.14 0.11 8.23
CA PRO A 53 7.15 1.10 8.61
C PRO A 53 7.54 1.85 9.88
N ALA A 54 7.34 3.16 9.86
CA ALA A 54 7.40 4.02 11.02
C ALA A 54 6.18 3.85 11.93
N ALA A 55 6.31 4.30 13.18
CA ALA A 55 5.23 4.27 14.16
C ALA A 55 4.00 5.13 13.76
N SER A 56 4.16 6.05 12.81
CA SER A 56 3.12 6.90 12.26
C SER A 56 2.44 6.32 11.02
N ASP A 57 2.96 5.24 10.42
CA ASP A 57 2.40 4.66 9.20
C ASP A 57 1.04 3.99 9.45
N ARG A 58 0.08 4.31 8.58
CA ARG A 58 -1.30 3.81 8.68
C ARG A 58 -1.83 3.34 7.34
N VAL A 59 -2.73 2.38 7.37
CA VAL A 59 -3.52 1.96 6.21
C VAL A 59 -4.96 2.45 6.42
N CYS A 60 -5.56 3.10 5.43
CA CYS A 60 -6.95 3.56 5.53
C CYS A 60 -7.94 2.42 5.24
N GLU A 61 -9.20 2.62 5.65
CA GLU A 61 -10.27 1.63 5.46
C GLU A 61 -10.52 1.23 4.01
N ALA A 62 -10.23 2.11 3.04
CA ALA A 62 -10.46 1.84 1.63
C ALA A 62 -9.68 0.63 1.06
N HIS A 63 -8.69 0.12 1.82
CA HIS A 63 -7.91 -1.06 1.44
C HIS A 63 -8.47 -2.39 1.95
N PHE A 64 -9.60 -2.34 2.68
CA PHE A 64 -10.34 -3.49 3.21
C PHE A 64 -11.76 -3.50 2.64
N VAL A 65 -12.32 -4.68 2.41
CA VAL A 65 -13.69 -4.91 1.92
C VAL A 65 -14.73 -4.33 2.88
N HIS A 66 -14.63 -4.65 4.17
CA HIS A 66 -15.55 -4.13 5.19
C HIS A 66 -15.02 -2.86 5.88
N GLY A 67 -13.96 -2.25 5.34
CA GLY A 67 -13.35 -1.06 5.91
C GLY A 67 -12.60 -1.26 7.23
N VAL A 68 -12.46 -2.50 7.72
CA VAL A 68 -11.81 -2.80 9.00
C VAL A 68 -10.98 -4.07 8.89
N PRO A 69 -9.74 -4.09 9.40
CA PRO A 69 -8.92 -5.29 9.37
C PRO A 69 -9.42 -6.35 10.37
N ASN A 70 -9.55 -7.59 9.89
CA ASN A 70 -10.00 -8.72 10.70
C ASN A 70 -8.81 -9.44 11.37
N ARG A 71 -9.05 -10.12 12.51
CA ARG A 71 -8.08 -10.96 13.21
C ARG A 71 -7.97 -12.37 12.63
N ASP A 72 -9.02 -12.86 11.98
CA ASP A 72 -9.07 -14.22 11.45
C ASP A 72 -8.23 -14.35 10.16
N PRO A 73 -7.22 -15.24 10.10
CA PRO A 73 -6.35 -15.39 8.93
C PRO A 73 -7.08 -15.82 7.64
N GLN A 74 -8.28 -16.37 7.76
CA GLN A 74 -9.11 -16.83 6.63
C GLN A 74 -10.05 -15.74 6.11
N HIS A 75 -10.20 -14.63 6.84
CA HIS A 75 -11.06 -13.54 6.42
C HIS A 75 -10.38 -12.70 5.34
N PRO A 76 -11.09 -12.21 4.31
CA PRO A 76 -10.50 -11.38 3.26
C PRO A 76 -9.79 -10.14 3.82
N ASP A 77 -10.41 -9.48 4.81
CA ASP A 77 -9.83 -8.30 5.47
C ASP A 77 -8.72 -8.58 6.49
N TYR A 78 -8.18 -9.80 6.53
CA TYR A 78 -7.00 -10.06 7.36
C TYR A 78 -5.80 -9.21 6.94
N VAL A 79 -5.69 -8.92 5.63
CA VAL A 79 -4.65 -8.11 5.00
C VAL A 79 -5.26 -7.06 4.08
N PRO A 80 -4.63 -5.88 3.92
CA PRO A 80 -5.08 -4.93 2.92
C PRO A 80 -4.84 -5.51 1.53
N HIS A 81 -5.84 -5.49 0.66
CA HIS A 81 -5.73 -6.05 -0.69
C HIS A 81 -6.48 -5.24 -1.76
N ILE A 82 -7.26 -4.24 -1.36
CA ILE A 82 -8.01 -3.39 -2.28
C ILE A 82 -7.16 -2.17 -2.66
N LYS A 83 -7.12 -1.80 -3.95
CA LYS A 83 -6.49 -0.55 -4.46
C LYS A 83 -5.07 -0.31 -3.94
N MET A 84 -4.22 -1.32 -3.96
CA MET A 84 -2.87 -1.26 -3.35
C MET A 84 -1.81 -0.47 -4.15
N GLY A 85 -2.22 0.39 -5.10
CA GLY A 85 -1.33 1.25 -5.91
C GLY A 85 -0.57 0.52 -7.02
N TYR A 86 -0.04 -0.68 -6.77
CA TYR A 86 0.79 -1.39 -7.74
C TYR A 86 0.03 -1.98 -8.95
N TYR A 87 -1.30 -2.11 -8.88
CA TYR A 87 -2.12 -2.56 -10.02
C TYR A 87 -2.23 -1.50 -11.13
N GLY A 88 -1.87 -0.24 -10.88
CA GLY A 88 -1.75 0.80 -11.91
C GLY A 88 -0.52 0.66 -12.81
N SER A 89 0.40 -0.26 -12.50
CA SER A 89 1.67 -0.44 -13.24
C SER A 89 1.51 -1.02 -14.65
N GLN A 90 0.34 -1.54 -15.01
CA GLN A 90 0.06 -1.95 -16.40
C GLN A 90 0.16 -0.75 -17.37
N ASN A 91 -0.06 0.47 -16.88
CA ASN A 91 0.08 1.69 -17.66
C ASN A 91 1.52 2.21 -17.77
N LEU A 92 2.48 1.71 -16.99
CA LEU A 92 3.90 2.12 -17.13
C LEU A 92 4.50 1.55 -18.41
N LYS A 93 4.24 0.26 -18.71
CA LYS A 93 4.60 -0.34 -20.00
C LYS A 93 3.93 0.36 -21.17
N ALA A 94 2.66 0.75 -21.02
CA ALA A 94 1.94 1.51 -22.03
C ALA A 94 2.53 2.92 -22.23
N LYS A 95 2.94 3.60 -21.14
CA LYS A 95 3.64 4.90 -21.19
C LYS A 95 5.03 4.80 -21.82
N GLU A 96 5.84 3.81 -21.45
CA GLU A 96 7.16 3.56 -22.07
C GLU A 96 7.02 3.34 -23.58
N LYS A 97 6.04 2.52 -23.99
CA LYS A 97 5.78 2.26 -25.41
C LYS A 97 5.27 3.49 -26.17
N ALA A 98 4.50 4.36 -25.51
CA ALA A 98 4.05 5.63 -26.08
C ALA A 98 5.20 6.64 -26.24
N ILE A 99 6.11 6.71 -25.25
CA ILE A 99 7.32 7.55 -25.31
C ILE A 99 8.25 7.06 -26.43
N GLN A 100 8.48 5.74 -26.52
CA GLN A 100 9.29 5.13 -27.58
C GLN A 100 8.78 5.49 -28.99
N ARG A 101 7.47 5.38 -29.20
CA ARG A 101 6.82 5.72 -30.48
C ARG A 101 6.95 7.19 -30.86
N TYR A 102 6.92 8.10 -29.89
CA TYR A 102 7.13 9.53 -30.13
C TYR A 102 8.55 9.79 -30.63
N PHE A 103 9.56 9.19 -30.00
CA PHE A 103 10.96 9.31 -30.43
C PHE A 103 11.24 8.66 -31.79
N GLU A 104 10.55 7.57 -32.14
CA GLU A 104 10.66 6.91 -33.46
C GLU A 104 9.92 7.67 -34.59
N SER A 105 9.09 8.65 -34.24
CA SER A 105 8.32 9.46 -35.19
C SER A 105 8.93 10.83 -35.51
N LEU A 106 10.09 11.14 -34.91
CA LEU A 106 10.93 12.31 -35.18
C LEU A 106 12.08 11.93 -36.12
#